data_AF-A4RS34-F1
#
_entry.id   AF-A4RS34-F1
#
_cell.length_a   1.000
_cell.length_b   1.000
_cell.length_c   1.000
_cell.angle_alpha   90.00
_cell.angle_beta   90.00
_cell.angle_gamma   90.00
#
_symmetry.space_group_name_H-M   'P 1'
#
loop_
_entity.id
_entity.type
_entity.pdbx_description
1 polymer ?
#
loop_
_entity_poly.entity_id
_entity_poly.type
_entity_poly.pdbx_seq_one_letter_code
_entity_poly.pdbx_strand_id
1 'polypeptide(L)'
;METFTQGARKARATDALMRDENEVAQRIRKDRFKTVVVLLTLGVFAAAFLMLSTTNVVASLGVRGGAVNALGRTLRTGRQGGRARSGVLAGLGSSLERGRSVMARFGAPELNTPIFFVSVGTTDDETQMKDSLERMRVRSGLEPETLKRLVTVSKGVDATAWPDNTHLVEYAVKDIRTLAAQHGNVLAELPWVQIIELSKQTQDGRLPVEWRRLAHHVGCMYAHLFQWQLVKEQKLKKALIFESDGVQQTDLPFAEAQKAIDRLPEDADLLLFSFGNTPGGDLVDQWKGHGDDGTPVDVHLYKWNKWNAVAGLQSYVITDNFVRKVQEYISHKGADMIDAWLLGKMCVVGKDKDWNMRGLGETQFMPPGSKPILNCYHATTWS
;
A
#
# COMPACT_ATOMS: atom_id res chain seq x y z
N MET A 1 26.94 -17.62 14.86
CA MET A 1 26.80 -18.12 13.48
C MET A 1 25.44 -18.81 13.25
N GLU A 2 24.90 -19.54 14.23
CA GLU A 2 23.57 -20.21 14.12
C GLU A 2 22.37 -19.23 14.15
N THR A 3 22.39 -18.21 15.00
CA THR A 3 21.37 -17.14 15.04
C THR A 3 21.31 -16.33 13.74
N PHE A 4 22.48 -16.05 13.16
CA PHE A 4 22.64 -15.37 11.86
C PHE A 4 22.02 -16.16 10.70
N THR A 5 22.28 -17.46 10.66
CA THR A 5 21.71 -18.34 9.62
C THR A 5 20.21 -18.57 9.81
N GLN A 6 19.72 -18.58 11.06
CA GLN A 6 18.29 -18.76 11.33
C GLN A 6 17.45 -17.52 10.97
N GLY A 7 17.93 -16.31 11.27
CA GLY A 7 17.28 -15.06 10.87
C GLY A 7 17.25 -14.88 9.35
N ALA A 8 18.37 -15.12 8.68
CA ALA A 8 18.46 -15.07 7.21
C ALA A 8 17.60 -16.16 6.52
N ARG A 9 17.49 -17.36 7.11
CA ARG A 9 16.60 -18.42 6.59
C ARG A 9 15.13 -18.06 6.75
N LYS A 10 14.73 -17.48 7.89
CA LYS A 10 13.34 -17.02 8.09
C LYS A 10 12.99 -15.90 7.12
N ALA A 11 13.85 -14.88 6.98
CA ALA A 11 13.65 -13.78 6.04
C ALA A 11 13.58 -14.25 4.57
N ARG A 12 14.44 -15.20 4.16
CA ARG A 12 14.40 -15.80 2.81
C ARG A 12 13.18 -16.70 2.59
N ALA A 13 12.73 -17.41 3.62
CA ALA A 13 11.51 -18.22 3.52
C ALA A 13 10.28 -17.33 3.36
N THR A 14 10.23 -16.21 4.09
CA THR A 14 9.20 -15.18 3.93
C THR A 14 9.31 -14.51 2.55
N ASP A 15 10.50 -14.12 2.08
CA ASP A 15 10.70 -13.56 0.74
C ASP A 15 10.30 -14.53 -0.39
N ALA A 16 10.62 -15.82 -0.25
CA ALA A 16 10.21 -16.84 -1.21
C ALA A 16 8.69 -17.04 -1.25
N LEU A 17 8.03 -17.08 -0.08
CA LEU A 17 6.57 -17.11 0.04
C LEU A 17 5.94 -15.88 -0.60
N MET A 18 6.43 -14.68 -0.27
CA MET A 18 5.89 -13.42 -0.75
C MET A 18 6.17 -13.19 -2.25
N ARG A 19 7.28 -13.70 -2.78
CA ARG A 19 7.60 -13.64 -4.20
C ARG A 19 6.71 -14.58 -5.00
N ASP A 20 6.45 -15.79 -4.50
CA ASP A 20 5.50 -16.70 -5.12
C ASP A 20 4.07 -16.12 -5.05
N GLU A 21 3.71 -15.49 -3.93
CA GLU A 21 2.44 -14.78 -3.76
C GLU A 21 2.30 -13.54 -4.66
N ASN A 22 3.36 -12.75 -4.85
CA ASN A 22 3.38 -11.63 -5.79
C ASN A 22 3.34 -12.10 -7.24
N GLU A 23 4.00 -13.21 -7.58
CA GLU A 23 3.90 -13.83 -8.91
C GLU A 23 2.51 -14.42 -9.15
N VAL A 24 1.84 -14.95 -8.12
CA VAL A 24 0.44 -15.38 -8.17
C VAL A 24 -0.50 -14.18 -8.30
N ALA A 25 -0.31 -13.11 -7.53
CA ALA A 25 -1.11 -11.89 -7.62
C ALA A 25 -0.92 -11.15 -8.96
N GLN A 26 0.30 -11.14 -9.50
CA GLN A 26 0.59 -10.65 -10.84
C GLN A 26 -0.01 -11.56 -11.92
N ARG A 27 0.05 -12.89 -11.77
CA ARG A 27 -0.63 -13.84 -12.67
C ARG A 27 -2.14 -13.67 -12.65
N ILE A 28 -2.77 -13.52 -11.48
CA ILE A 28 -4.20 -13.23 -11.34
C ILE A 28 -4.55 -11.89 -12.02
N ARG A 29 -3.72 -10.86 -11.89
CA ARG A 29 -3.89 -9.57 -12.60
C ARG A 29 -3.80 -9.74 -14.12
N LYS A 30 -2.86 -10.56 -14.61
CA LYS A 30 -2.63 -10.82 -16.04
C LYS A 30 -3.71 -11.72 -16.65
N ASP A 31 -4.20 -12.70 -15.90
CA ASP A 31 -5.24 -13.61 -16.34
C ASP A 31 -6.61 -12.94 -16.30
N ARG A 32 -6.93 -12.08 -15.31
CA ARG A 32 -8.18 -11.30 -15.35
C ARG A 32 -8.22 -10.30 -16.52
N PHE A 33 -7.07 -9.77 -16.95
CA PHE A 33 -6.99 -8.94 -18.16
C PHE A 33 -7.15 -9.75 -19.46
N LYS A 34 -6.80 -11.05 -19.46
CA LYS A 34 -7.06 -11.96 -20.59
C LYS A 34 -8.49 -12.51 -20.57
N THR A 35 -9.10 -12.75 -19.41
CA THR A 35 -10.45 -13.29 -19.28
C THR A 35 -11.53 -12.30 -19.73
N VAL A 36 -11.31 -10.98 -19.58
CA VAL A 36 -12.23 -9.95 -20.12
C VAL A 36 -12.16 -9.84 -21.64
N VAL A 37 -11.05 -10.26 -22.27
CA VAL A 37 -10.89 -10.25 -23.74
C VAL A 37 -11.31 -11.57 -24.39
N VAL A 38 -11.27 -12.70 -23.66
CA VAL A 38 -11.60 -14.03 -24.21
C VAL A 38 -13.07 -14.43 -23.99
N LEU A 39 -13.79 -13.83 -23.03
CA LEU A 39 -15.23 -14.10 -22.84
C LEU A 39 -16.14 -13.53 -23.93
N LEU A 40 -15.60 -12.84 -24.95
CA LEU A 40 -16.34 -12.39 -26.13
C LEU A 40 -16.20 -13.31 -27.36
N THR A 41 -15.46 -14.41 -27.30
CA THR A 41 -15.38 -15.35 -28.42
C THR A 41 -15.18 -16.80 -27.96
N LEU A 42 -16.23 -17.60 -28.22
CA LEU A 42 -16.24 -19.06 -28.38
C LEU A 42 -16.34 -19.91 -27.11
N GLY A 43 -17.49 -20.57 -27.00
CA GLY A 43 -17.67 -21.75 -26.16
C GLY A 43 -17.05 -23.02 -26.77
N VAL A 44 -17.24 -24.10 -26.00
CA VAL A 44 -16.91 -25.51 -26.29
C VAL A 44 -15.44 -25.89 -26.04
N PHE A 45 -15.16 -26.55 -24.91
CA PHE A 45 -14.84 -27.98 -24.85
C PHE A 45 -14.72 -28.48 -23.41
N ALA A 46 -15.26 -29.67 -23.20
CA ALA A 46 -15.38 -30.38 -21.94
C ALA A 46 -14.17 -31.32 -21.69
N ALA A 47 -14.10 -31.77 -20.43
CA ALA A 47 -13.79 -33.14 -19.98
C ALA A 47 -12.43 -33.44 -19.32
N ALA A 48 -12.59 -34.17 -18.20
CA ALA A 48 -11.69 -35.08 -17.49
C ALA A 48 -10.77 -34.44 -16.42
N PHE A 49 -10.73 -34.89 -15.15
CA PHE A 49 -10.96 -36.23 -14.61
C PHE A 49 -11.57 -36.22 -13.19
N LEU A 50 -12.42 -37.22 -12.96
CA LEU A 50 -13.13 -37.63 -11.74
C LEU A 50 -12.24 -38.19 -10.63
N MET A 51 -12.74 -38.13 -9.39
CA MET A 51 -13.01 -39.22 -8.41
C MET A 51 -13.13 -38.55 -7.00
N LEU A 52 -14.01 -38.86 -6.04
CA LEU A 52 -15.15 -39.76 -5.85
C LEU A 52 -15.75 -39.39 -4.47
N SER A 53 -17.08 -39.29 -4.35
CA SER A 53 -17.96 -39.70 -3.21
C SER A 53 -19.22 -38.81 -3.15
N THR A 54 -20.28 -39.16 -3.89
CA THR A 54 -21.50 -39.84 -3.39
C THR A 54 -22.21 -39.06 -2.27
N THR A 55 -23.37 -38.44 -2.47
CA THR A 55 -24.65 -39.12 -2.70
C THR A 55 -25.80 -38.11 -2.94
N ASN A 56 -26.76 -38.52 -3.79
CA ASN A 56 -28.22 -38.24 -3.80
C ASN A 56 -28.75 -36.81 -4.11
N VAL A 57 -29.85 -36.55 -4.84
CA VAL A 57 -30.86 -37.35 -5.58
C VAL A 57 -31.74 -36.36 -6.39
N VAL A 58 -31.93 -36.64 -7.69
CA VAL A 58 -33.19 -36.58 -8.50
C VAL A 58 -33.87 -35.25 -8.93
N ALA A 59 -33.92 -35.11 -10.27
CA ALA A 59 -35.00 -34.61 -11.18
C ALA A 59 -35.41 -33.11 -11.17
N SER A 60 -35.85 -32.45 -12.26
CA SER A 60 -36.41 -32.88 -13.56
C SER A 60 -36.40 -31.72 -14.59
N LEU A 61 -36.04 -32.03 -15.84
CA LEU A 61 -36.73 -31.77 -17.13
C LEU A 61 -37.37 -30.39 -17.46
N GLY A 62 -37.07 -29.95 -18.71
CA GLY A 62 -37.98 -29.16 -19.57
C GLY A 62 -37.27 -28.03 -20.35
N VAL A 63 -36.57 -28.26 -21.46
CA VAL A 63 -37.03 -28.53 -22.85
C VAL A 63 -37.71 -27.32 -23.57
N ARG A 64 -37.04 -26.90 -24.67
CA ARG A 64 -37.54 -26.45 -26.01
C ARG A 64 -37.66 -24.96 -26.40
N GLY A 65 -37.16 -24.72 -27.63
CA GLY A 65 -37.62 -23.73 -28.63
C GLY A 65 -36.55 -22.67 -28.93
N GLY A 66 -35.83 -22.66 -30.06
CA GLY A 66 -36.31 -22.58 -31.46
C GLY A 66 -36.16 -21.11 -31.92
N ALA A 67 -35.02 -20.70 -32.48
CA ALA A 67 -34.61 -20.75 -33.90
C ALA A 67 -35.16 -19.60 -34.79
N VAL A 68 -34.22 -19.06 -35.58
CA VAL A 68 -34.31 -18.44 -36.92
C VAL A 68 -34.66 -16.94 -37.07
N ASN A 69 -33.70 -16.19 -37.63
CA ASN A 69 -33.78 -15.29 -38.82
C ASN A 69 -32.81 -14.11 -38.67
N ALA A 70 -32.12 -13.59 -39.67
CA ALA A 70 -31.78 -14.01 -41.02
C ALA A 70 -30.65 -13.06 -41.47
N LEU A 71 -29.66 -13.60 -42.15
CA LEU A 71 -28.57 -12.85 -42.79
C LEU A 71 -29.00 -12.36 -44.18
N GLY A 72 -28.61 -11.14 -44.53
CA GLY A 72 -28.56 -10.65 -45.91
C GLY A 72 -27.87 -9.28 -45.95
N ARG A 73 -26.56 -9.24 -46.27
CA ARG A 73 -25.99 -8.82 -47.57
C ARG A 73 -26.03 -7.28 -47.77
N THR A 74 -24.97 -6.55 -48.14
CA THR A 74 -23.58 -6.85 -48.49
C THR A 74 -22.81 -5.51 -48.60
N LEU A 75 -21.53 -5.53 -48.23
CA LEU A 75 -20.39 -4.83 -48.84
C LEU A 75 -20.42 -3.30 -49.06
N ARG A 76 -19.62 -2.59 -48.25
CA ARG A 76 -18.64 -1.64 -48.79
C ARG A 76 -17.37 -1.61 -47.94
N THR A 77 -16.26 -1.61 -48.65
CA THR A 77 -14.84 -1.71 -48.28
C THR A 77 -14.35 -0.66 -47.28
N GLY A 78 -13.43 -1.06 -46.37
CA GLY A 78 -12.60 -0.11 -45.61
C GLY A 78 -11.98 -0.70 -44.35
N ARG A 79 -10.85 -1.41 -44.49
CA ARG A 79 -10.02 -1.85 -43.35
C ARG A 79 -8.97 -0.76 -43.10
N GLN A 80 -9.14 0.07 -42.06
CA GLN A 80 -8.04 0.77 -41.39
C GLN A 80 -8.46 1.31 -40.00
N GLY A 81 -7.86 0.73 -38.96
CA GLY A 81 -7.47 1.40 -37.71
C GLY A 81 -8.55 2.10 -36.87
N GLY A 82 -9.38 1.34 -36.17
CA GLY A 82 -10.15 1.85 -35.03
C GLY A 82 -9.22 2.20 -33.86
N ARG A 83 -8.87 3.47 -33.73
CA ARG A 83 -8.24 4.07 -32.54
C ARG A 83 -9.12 3.80 -31.32
N ALA A 84 -8.63 2.96 -30.40
CA ALA A 84 -8.98 3.12 -28.99
C ALA A 84 -8.58 4.53 -28.57
N ARG A 85 -9.53 5.30 -28.04
CA ARG A 85 -9.29 6.65 -27.51
C ARG A 85 -8.35 6.55 -26.31
N SER A 86 -7.05 6.56 -26.57
CA SER A 86 -6.05 7.09 -25.65
C SER A 86 -6.26 8.60 -25.65
N GLY A 87 -6.93 9.10 -24.61
CA GLY A 87 -7.42 10.47 -24.51
C GLY A 87 -6.99 11.11 -23.19
N VAL A 88 -5.73 10.93 -22.78
CA VAL A 88 -5.10 11.75 -21.75
C VAL A 88 -3.70 12.03 -22.28
N LEU A 89 -3.54 13.15 -23.00
CA LEU A 89 -2.23 13.81 -23.23
C LEU A 89 -2.33 15.08 -24.12
N ALA A 90 -3.50 15.46 -24.63
CA ALA A 90 -3.69 16.74 -25.33
C ALA A 90 -4.61 17.67 -24.51
N GLY A 91 -4.09 18.26 -23.43
CA GLY A 91 -4.90 19.15 -22.60
C GLY A 91 -4.21 19.94 -21.48
N LEU A 92 -2.91 19.72 -21.24
CA LEU A 92 -2.19 20.29 -20.08
C LEU A 92 -2.22 21.83 -20.02
N GLY A 93 -2.29 22.52 -21.15
CA GLY A 93 -2.37 24.00 -21.17
C GLY A 93 -3.75 24.57 -20.81
N SER A 94 -4.83 23.82 -21.05
CA SER A 94 -6.22 24.30 -20.79
C SER A 94 -6.85 23.73 -19.52
N SER A 95 -6.22 22.72 -18.91
CA SER A 95 -6.63 22.16 -17.62
C SER A 95 -6.11 22.98 -16.44
N LEU A 96 -4.95 23.64 -16.59
CA LEU A 96 -4.41 24.55 -15.56
C LEU A 96 -5.30 25.78 -15.34
N GLU A 97 -5.82 26.39 -16.42
CA GLU A 97 -6.73 27.53 -16.31
C GLU A 97 -8.13 27.13 -15.83
N ARG A 98 -8.65 25.97 -16.28
CA ARG A 98 -9.91 25.43 -15.75
C ARG A 98 -9.80 24.97 -14.30
N GLY A 99 -8.69 24.33 -13.92
CA GLY A 99 -8.40 23.91 -12.54
C GLY A 99 -8.35 25.11 -11.59
N ARG A 100 -7.66 26.20 -11.96
CA ARG A 100 -7.69 27.45 -11.20
C ARG A 100 -9.09 28.07 -11.09
N SER A 101 -9.86 28.07 -12.18
CA SER A 101 -11.22 28.62 -12.20
C SER A 101 -12.23 27.79 -11.39
N VAL A 102 -12.03 26.49 -11.25
CA VAL A 102 -12.91 25.58 -10.49
C VAL A 102 -12.55 25.57 -9.01
N MET A 103 -11.25 25.57 -8.67
CA MET A 103 -10.76 25.77 -7.29
C MET A 103 -11.25 27.10 -6.67
N ALA A 104 -11.40 28.15 -7.49
CA ALA A 104 -11.96 29.43 -7.04
C ALA A 104 -13.47 29.40 -6.77
N ARG A 105 -14.22 28.39 -7.26
CA ARG A 105 -15.70 28.32 -7.13
C ARG A 105 -16.20 27.41 -6.00
N PHE A 106 -15.40 26.46 -5.54
CA PHE A 106 -15.85 25.43 -4.58
C PHE A 106 -15.07 25.41 -3.25
N GLY A 107 -14.19 26.40 -3.04
CA GLY A 107 -13.27 26.46 -1.90
C GLY A 107 -11.97 25.73 -2.23
N ALA A 108 -10.83 26.34 -1.90
CA ALA A 108 -9.54 25.69 -2.07
C ALA A 108 -9.44 24.45 -1.14
N PRO A 109 -8.83 23.35 -1.57
CA PRO A 109 -8.51 22.23 -0.70
C PRO A 109 -7.65 22.71 0.47
N GLU A 110 -8.19 22.70 1.68
CA GLU A 110 -7.43 23.03 2.89
C GLU A 110 -6.63 21.83 3.37
N LEU A 111 -5.87 21.17 2.49
CA LEU A 111 -4.90 20.18 2.95
C LEU A 111 -3.95 20.88 3.92
N ASN A 112 -4.06 20.54 5.20
CA ASN A 112 -3.38 21.19 6.31
C ASN A 112 -2.64 20.20 7.22
N THR A 113 -2.87 18.91 7.00
CA THR A 113 -2.15 17.84 7.69
C THR A 113 -0.67 17.88 7.28
N PRO A 114 0.29 17.84 8.22
CA PRO A 114 1.72 17.79 7.91
C PRO A 114 2.06 16.61 7.01
N ILE A 115 2.92 16.85 6.03
CA ILE A 115 3.26 15.91 4.97
C ILE A 115 4.73 15.51 5.08
N PHE A 116 5.01 14.21 5.08
CA PHE A 116 6.37 13.67 5.08
C PHE A 116 6.62 12.88 3.81
N PHE A 117 7.71 13.19 3.14
CA PHE A 117 8.19 12.39 2.04
C PHE A 117 9.33 11.46 2.48
N VAL A 118 9.10 10.17 2.28
CA VAL A 118 10.08 9.10 2.47
C VAL A 118 10.99 9.08 1.26
N SER A 119 12.29 9.08 1.52
CA SER A 119 13.34 8.93 0.53
C SER A 119 14.17 7.68 0.89
N VAL A 120 14.69 6.99 -0.11
CA VAL A 120 15.75 5.97 0.06
C VAL A 120 17.13 6.51 -0.31
N GLY A 121 17.23 7.76 -0.76
CA GLY A 121 18.49 8.51 -0.85
C GLY A 121 19.33 8.21 -2.10
N THR A 122 18.74 7.57 -3.11
CA THR A 122 19.39 7.32 -4.40
C THR A 122 19.14 8.48 -5.38
N THR A 123 19.93 8.59 -6.45
CA THR A 123 19.75 9.65 -7.47
C THR A 123 18.38 9.57 -8.16
N ASP A 124 17.91 8.35 -8.45
CA ASP A 124 16.60 8.13 -9.05
C ASP A 124 15.48 8.56 -8.10
N ASP A 125 15.66 8.32 -6.80
CA ASP A 125 14.73 8.70 -5.74
C ASP A 125 14.62 10.23 -5.59
N GLU A 126 15.72 10.97 -5.70
CA GLU A 126 15.70 12.45 -5.70
C GLU A 126 14.91 13.01 -6.90
N THR A 127 15.06 12.39 -8.06
CA THR A 127 14.34 12.81 -9.28
C THR A 127 12.84 12.54 -9.12
N GLN A 128 12.47 11.34 -8.68
CA GLN A 128 11.08 10.97 -8.41
C GLN A 128 10.44 11.87 -7.35
N MET A 129 11.20 12.23 -6.32
CA MET A 129 10.76 13.16 -5.28
C MET A 129 10.36 14.52 -5.84
N LYS A 130 11.20 15.11 -6.69
CA LYS A 130 10.92 16.42 -7.33
C LYS A 130 9.66 16.34 -8.19
N ASP A 131 9.53 15.28 -8.98
CA ASP A 131 8.35 15.05 -9.80
C ASP A 131 7.08 14.87 -8.96
N SER A 132 7.16 14.14 -7.85
CA SER A 132 6.04 13.95 -6.92
C SER A 132 5.62 15.24 -6.23
N LEU A 133 6.57 16.08 -5.82
CA LEU A 133 6.27 17.39 -5.24
C LEU A 133 5.55 18.31 -6.24
N GLU A 134 6.00 18.32 -7.49
CA GLU A 134 5.33 19.10 -8.55
C GLU A 134 3.94 18.54 -8.85
N ARG A 135 3.78 17.21 -8.91
CA ARG A 135 2.46 16.58 -9.06
C ARG A 135 1.55 16.92 -7.89
N MET A 136 2.06 16.91 -6.66
CA MET A 136 1.28 17.29 -5.48
C MET A 136 0.80 18.73 -5.60
N ARG A 137 1.69 19.66 -5.98
CA ARG A 137 1.33 21.06 -6.23
C ARG A 137 0.21 21.19 -7.25
N VAL A 138 0.32 20.49 -8.38
CA VAL A 138 -0.70 20.53 -9.44
C VAL A 138 -2.02 19.90 -9.00
N ARG A 139 -1.99 18.72 -8.36
CA ARG A 139 -3.19 17.97 -7.95
C ARG A 139 -3.93 18.63 -6.79
N SER A 140 -3.20 19.16 -5.81
CA SER A 140 -3.78 19.81 -4.63
C SER A 140 -4.17 21.28 -4.87
N GLY A 141 -3.59 21.93 -5.88
CA GLY A 141 -3.73 23.37 -6.08
C GLY A 141 -3.09 24.23 -4.98
N LEU A 142 -2.28 23.64 -4.10
CA LEU A 142 -1.61 24.37 -3.03
C LEU A 142 -0.57 25.35 -3.57
N GLU A 143 -0.56 26.56 -3.00
CA GLU A 143 0.47 27.55 -3.29
C GLU A 143 1.85 27.09 -2.80
N PRO A 144 2.95 27.47 -3.48
CA PRO A 144 4.30 27.03 -3.13
C PRO A 144 4.70 27.25 -1.66
N GLU A 145 4.29 28.38 -1.07
CA GLU A 145 4.58 28.69 0.34
C GLU A 145 3.84 27.77 1.31
N THR A 146 2.62 27.35 0.96
CA THR A 146 1.87 26.37 1.76
C THR A 146 2.52 25.00 1.67
N LEU A 147 2.93 24.57 0.48
CA LEU A 147 3.68 23.32 0.33
C LEU A 147 4.98 23.33 1.14
N LYS A 148 5.75 24.41 1.06
CA LYS A 148 7.00 24.57 1.82
C LYS A 148 6.78 24.50 3.33
N ARG A 149 5.63 24.97 3.83
CA ARG A 149 5.25 24.88 5.25
C ARG A 149 4.79 23.49 5.66
N LEU A 150 4.05 22.80 4.80
CA LEU A 150 3.43 21.50 5.13
C LEU A 150 4.37 20.32 4.91
N VAL A 151 5.28 20.42 3.93
CA VAL A 151 6.08 19.30 3.48
C VAL A 151 7.44 19.27 4.16
N THR A 152 7.73 18.14 4.79
CA THR A 152 9.06 17.75 5.24
C THR A 152 9.60 16.65 4.33
N VAL A 153 10.71 16.91 3.65
CA VAL A 153 11.45 15.89 2.89
C VAL A 153 12.54 15.34 3.79
N SER A 154 12.49 14.03 4.04
CA SER A 154 13.48 13.37 4.88
C SER A 154 14.77 13.05 4.12
N LYS A 155 15.88 12.90 4.86
CA LYS A 155 17.10 12.30 4.32
C LYS A 155 16.85 10.82 4.10
N GLY A 156 17.17 10.32 2.91
CA GLY A 156 16.86 8.95 2.58
C GLY A 156 17.75 7.93 3.27
N VAL A 157 17.18 6.76 3.59
CA VAL A 157 17.91 5.63 4.18
C VAL A 157 18.28 4.61 3.11
N ASP A 158 19.50 4.74 2.60
CA ASP A 158 20.09 3.79 1.65
C ASP A 158 20.91 2.73 2.38
N ALA A 159 20.42 1.49 2.45
CA ALA A 159 21.14 0.39 3.07
C ALA A 159 22.40 -0.05 2.29
N THR A 160 22.50 0.29 1.00
CA THR A 160 23.69 -0.01 0.18
C THR A 160 24.85 0.93 0.45
N ALA A 161 24.55 2.13 0.97
CA ALA A 161 25.52 3.16 1.34
C ALA A 161 26.04 3.02 2.78
N TRP A 162 25.65 1.98 3.51
CA TRP A 162 26.17 1.77 4.87
C TRP A 162 27.69 1.57 4.84
N PRO A 163 28.44 2.12 5.81
CA PRO A 163 27.97 2.72 7.06
C PRO A 163 27.60 4.23 7.02
N ASP A 164 27.71 4.90 5.86
CA ASP A 164 27.73 6.37 5.76
C ASP A 164 26.48 7.08 6.31
N ASN A 165 25.30 6.44 6.22
CA ASN A 165 24.02 6.99 6.70
C ASN A 165 23.40 6.20 7.87
N THR A 166 24.17 5.35 8.54
CA THR A 166 23.67 4.50 9.66
C THR A 166 23.13 5.31 10.84
N HIS A 167 23.57 6.57 11.03
CA HIS A 167 23.01 7.47 12.03
C HIS A 167 21.50 7.74 11.85
N LEU A 168 20.97 7.68 10.61
CA LEU A 168 19.54 7.78 10.34
C LEU A 168 18.79 6.54 10.86
N VAL A 169 19.40 5.37 10.68
CA VAL A 169 18.87 4.09 11.16
C VAL A 169 18.84 4.07 12.68
N GLU A 170 19.93 4.52 13.31
CA GLU A 170 20.04 4.64 14.77
C GLU A 170 18.96 5.55 15.35
N TYR A 171 18.69 6.67 14.70
CA TYR A 171 17.58 7.54 15.07
C TYR A 171 16.23 6.83 14.92
N ALA A 172 15.99 6.14 13.80
CA ALA A 172 14.73 5.47 13.50
C ALA A 172 14.35 4.39 14.53
N VAL A 173 15.33 3.74 15.16
CA VAL A 173 15.11 2.63 16.11
C VAL A 173 15.31 2.99 17.57
N LYS A 174 15.65 4.25 17.91
CA LYS A 174 16.07 4.61 19.28
C LYS A 174 15.02 4.30 20.35
N ASP A 175 13.74 4.58 20.06
CA ASP A 175 12.66 4.33 21.01
C ASP A 175 12.26 2.85 21.03
N ILE A 176 12.31 2.18 19.87
CA ILE A 176 12.12 0.73 19.77
C ILE A 176 13.16 0.00 20.61
N ARG A 177 14.43 0.41 20.55
CA ARG A 177 15.51 -0.14 21.37
C ARG A 177 15.24 0.05 22.86
N THR A 178 14.76 1.23 23.24
CA THR A 178 14.41 1.54 24.64
C THR A 178 13.25 0.67 25.13
N LEU A 179 12.18 0.54 24.35
CA LEU A 179 11.04 -0.32 24.66
C LEU A 179 11.44 -1.80 24.73
N ALA A 180 12.25 -2.26 23.77
CA ALA A 180 12.73 -3.63 23.73
C ALA A 180 13.48 -3.98 25.03
N ALA A 181 14.37 -3.10 25.49
CA ALA A 181 15.10 -3.28 26.74
C ALA A 181 14.17 -3.34 27.97
N GLN A 182 13.09 -2.56 28.00
CA GLN A 182 12.08 -2.61 29.07
C GLN A 182 11.34 -3.96 29.09
N HIS A 183 11.25 -4.64 27.96
CA HIS A 183 10.67 -5.98 27.84
C HIS A 183 11.69 -7.11 28.02
N GLY A 184 12.96 -6.80 28.32
CA GLY A 184 14.04 -7.77 28.44
C GLY A 184 14.58 -8.29 27.10
N ASN A 185 14.22 -7.64 25.99
CA ASN A 185 14.71 -7.95 24.65
C ASN A 185 15.91 -7.05 24.29
N VAL A 186 16.69 -7.47 23.31
CA VAL A 186 17.72 -6.64 22.68
C VAL A 186 17.46 -6.49 21.18
N LEU A 187 17.85 -5.34 20.61
CA LEU A 187 17.59 -5.04 19.19
C LEU A 187 18.15 -6.10 18.24
N ALA A 188 19.30 -6.72 18.60
CA ALA A 188 19.96 -7.76 17.83
C ALA A 188 19.15 -9.06 17.70
N GLU A 189 18.11 -9.25 18.51
CA GLU A 189 17.23 -10.43 18.50
C GLU A 189 15.90 -10.16 17.78
N LEU A 190 15.64 -8.91 17.39
CA LEU A 190 14.39 -8.51 16.77
C LEU A 190 14.50 -8.61 15.23
N PRO A 191 13.75 -9.51 14.58
CA PRO A 191 13.77 -9.67 13.12
C PRO A 191 13.65 -8.34 12.37
N TRP A 192 14.36 -8.26 11.25
CA TRP A 192 14.54 -7.09 10.38
C TRP A 192 15.19 -5.85 11.03
N VAL A 193 14.83 -5.51 12.26
CA VAL A 193 15.44 -4.38 13.00
C VAL A 193 16.84 -4.72 13.51
N GLN A 194 17.15 -6.01 13.69
CA GLN A 194 18.49 -6.48 14.03
C GLN A 194 19.54 -6.19 12.93
N ILE A 195 19.12 -5.87 11.69
CA ILE A 195 20.03 -5.75 10.54
C ILE A 195 21.09 -4.66 10.77
N ILE A 196 20.76 -3.59 11.49
CA ILE A 196 21.74 -2.54 11.85
C ILE A 196 22.79 -3.05 12.84
N GLU A 197 22.44 -3.95 13.76
CA GLU A 197 23.43 -4.56 14.65
C GLU A 197 24.27 -5.61 13.93
N LEU A 198 23.70 -6.29 12.93
CA LEU A 198 24.45 -7.21 12.07
C LEU A 198 25.45 -6.48 11.17
N SER A 199 25.12 -5.30 10.63
CA SER A 199 26.05 -4.54 9.80
C SER A 199 27.30 -4.13 10.58
N LYS A 200 27.15 -3.73 11.85
CA LYS A 200 28.28 -3.40 12.75
C LYS A 200 29.22 -4.58 13.03
N GLN A 201 28.75 -5.82 12.84
CA GLN A 201 29.57 -7.02 13.00
C GLN A 201 30.38 -7.36 11.75
N THR A 202 30.08 -6.74 10.61
CA THR A 202 30.89 -6.86 9.40
C THR A 202 32.16 -6.02 9.52
N GLN A 203 33.25 -6.45 8.89
CA GLN A 203 34.54 -5.76 8.97
C GLN A 203 34.48 -4.32 8.43
N ASP A 204 33.60 -4.06 7.46
CA ASP A 204 33.45 -2.78 6.77
C ASP A 204 32.20 -2.00 7.19
N GLY A 205 31.45 -2.48 8.20
CA GLY A 205 30.20 -1.85 8.67
C GLY A 205 29.05 -1.89 7.66
N ARG A 206 29.20 -2.63 6.57
CA ARG A 206 28.23 -2.68 5.46
C ARG A 206 27.09 -3.63 5.75
N LEU A 207 26.04 -3.52 4.93
CA LEU A 207 24.96 -4.49 4.91
C LEU A 207 25.51 -5.91 4.66
N PRO A 208 25.19 -6.90 5.52
CA PRO A 208 25.65 -8.27 5.34
C PRO A 208 25.23 -8.86 3.99
N VAL A 209 26.06 -9.75 3.44
CA VAL A 209 25.94 -10.26 2.06
C VAL A 209 24.56 -10.85 1.78
N GLU A 210 23.99 -11.57 2.73
CA GLU A 210 22.69 -12.21 2.61
C GLU A 210 21.50 -11.25 2.54
N TRP A 211 21.67 -10.01 3.00
CA TRP A 211 20.67 -8.95 2.96
C TRP A 211 20.82 -8.02 1.75
N ARG A 212 21.94 -8.08 1.03
CA ARG A 212 22.21 -7.18 -0.11
C ARG A 212 21.16 -7.25 -1.22
N ARG A 213 20.56 -8.43 -1.45
CA ARG A 213 19.45 -8.59 -2.42
C ARG A 213 18.14 -7.95 -1.97
N LEU A 214 18.00 -7.70 -0.67
CA LEU A 214 16.84 -7.05 -0.05
C LEU A 214 17.19 -5.63 0.43
N ALA A 215 18.33 -5.07 0.00
CA ALA A 215 18.81 -3.78 0.50
C ALA A 215 17.79 -2.66 0.33
N HIS A 216 17.04 -2.66 -0.77
CA HIS A 216 15.93 -1.73 -0.98
C HIS A 216 14.86 -1.87 0.10
N HIS A 217 14.37 -3.08 0.39
CA HIS A 217 13.37 -3.31 1.44
C HIS A 217 13.88 -2.97 2.85
N VAL A 218 15.17 -3.22 3.11
CA VAL A 218 15.82 -2.82 4.38
C VAL A 218 15.83 -1.29 4.51
N GLY A 219 16.27 -0.59 3.45
CA GLY A 219 16.27 0.87 3.38
C GLY A 219 14.87 1.46 3.56
N CYS A 220 13.89 0.97 2.80
CA CYS A 220 12.49 1.38 2.91
C CYS A 220 11.96 1.21 4.34
N MET A 221 12.13 0.03 4.96
CA MET A 221 11.68 -0.20 6.33
C MET A 221 12.24 0.86 7.30
N TYR A 222 13.55 1.10 7.30
CA TYR A 222 14.14 2.11 8.19
C TYR A 222 13.74 3.53 7.83
N ALA A 223 13.53 3.85 6.54
CA ALA A 223 13.06 5.16 6.10
C ALA A 223 11.63 5.44 6.61
N HIS A 224 10.75 4.43 6.65
CA HIS A 224 9.42 4.53 7.26
C HIS A 224 9.52 4.70 8.79
N LEU A 225 10.31 3.87 9.47
CA LEU A 225 10.54 3.99 10.91
C LEU A 225 11.07 5.38 11.29
N PHE A 226 11.95 5.96 10.47
CA PHE A 226 12.45 7.32 10.64
C PHE A 226 11.34 8.36 10.61
N GLN A 227 10.41 8.30 9.64
CA GLN A 227 9.27 9.22 9.60
C GLN A 227 8.37 9.06 10.81
N TRP A 228 8.09 7.82 11.21
CA TRP A 228 7.21 7.56 12.34
C TRP A 228 7.82 8.11 13.64
N GLN A 229 9.14 7.98 13.80
CA GLN A 229 9.88 8.60 14.90
C GLN A 229 9.79 10.14 14.85
N LEU A 230 9.93 10.76 13.68
CA LEU A 230 9.74 12.22 13.52
C LEU A 230 8.33 12.66 13.90
N VAL A 231 7.30 11.96 13.42
CA VAL A 231 5.89 12.25 13.72
C VAL A 231 5.65 12.21 15.24
N LYS A 232 6.21 11.21 15.93
CA LYS A 232 6.15 11.08 17.39
C LYS A 232 6.84 12.25 18.11
N GLU A 233 8.06 12.60 17.71
CA GLU A 233 8.83 13.68 18.35
C GLU A 233 8.23 15.06 18.14
N GLN A 234 7.66 15.29 16.96
CA GLN A 234 6.89 16.50 16.66
C GLN A 234 5.51 16.51 17.33
N LYS A 235 5.13 15.43 18.03
CA LYS A 235 3.86 15.27 18.74
C LYS A 235 2.64 15.49 17.82
N LEU A 236 2.79 15.10 16.55
CA LEU A 236 1.74 15.27 15.56
C LEU A 236 0.64 14.23 15.81
N LYS A 237 -0.62 14.68 15.74
CA LYS A 237 -1.78 13.80 15.89
C LYS A 237 -2.06 12.97 14.65
N LYS A 238 -1.81 13.56 13.48
CA LYS A 238 -1.94 12.93 12.18
C LYS A 238 -0.83 13.45 11.28
N ALA A 239 -0.30 12.59 10.42
CA ALA A 239 0.68 12.96 9.41
C ALA A 239 0.41 12.16 8.13
N LEU A 240 0.43 12.85 6.99
CA LEU A 240 0.33 12.25 5.67
C LEU A 240 1.75 11.89 5.20
N ILE A 241 1.96 10.66 4.75
CA ILE A 241 3.25 10.14 4.35
C ILE A 241 3.17 9.66 2.90
N PHE A 242 4.16 10.06 2.12
CA PHE A 242 4.36 9.61 0.74
C PHE A 242 5.71 8.94 0.58
N GLU A 243 5.77 7.83 -0.15
CA GLU A 243 7.01 7.40 -0.81
C GLU A 243 7.36 8.37 -1.96
N SER A 244 8.57 8.28 -2.49
CA SER A 244 9.07 9.21 -3.52
C SER A 244 8.25 9.21 -4.81
N ASP A 245 7.55 8.11 -5.13
CA ASP A 245 6.59 8.02 -6.24
C ASP A 245 5.11 8.05 -5.77
N GLY A 246 4.87 8.21 -4.46
CA GLY A 246 3.58 7.95 -3.83
C GLY A 246 2.43 8.85 -4.29
N VAL A 247 2.74 10.08 -4.71
CA VAL A 247 1.74 11.03 -5.24
C VAL A 247 1.13 10.53 -6.54
N GLN A 248 1.90 9.84 -7.38
CA GLN A 248 1.39 9.25 -8.62
C GLN A 248 0.46 8.06 -8.33
N GLN A 249 0.69 7.36 -7.22
CA GLN A 249 -0.03 6.15 -6.83
C GLN A 249 -1.22 6.43 -5.90
N THR A 250 -1.53 7.71 -5.68
CA THR A 250 -2.65 8.13 -4.83
C THR A 250 -3.94 8.17 -5.64
N ASP A 251 -4.87 7.28 -5.32
CA ASP A 251 -6.17 7.15 -5.98
C ASP A 251 -7.19 8.17 -5.48
N LEU A 252 -7.08 8.59 -4.22
CA LEU A 252 -7.92 9.63 -3.65
C LEU A 252 -7.56 11.01 -4.26
N PRO A 253 -8.55 11.80 -4.72
CA PRO A 253 -8.31 13.20 -5.08
C PRO A 253 -7.73 13.99 -3.90
N PHE A 254 -6.72 14.80 -4.16
CA PHE A 254 -6.13 15.69 -3.15
C PHE A 254 -7.12 16.73 -2.65
N ALA A 255 -8.10 17.09 -3.47
CA ALA A 255 -9.24 17.91 -3.06
C ALA A 255 -10.04 17.31 -1.89
N GLU A 256 -10.05 15.98 -1.75
CA GLU A 256 -10.81 15.25 -0.74
C GLU A 256 -9.93 14.68 0.39
N ALA A 257 -8.60 14.80 0.28
CA ALA A 257 -7.65 14.20 1.22
C ALA A 257 -7.86 14.70 2.66
N GLN A 258 -7.97 16.01 2.88
CA GLN A 258 -8.19 16.55 4.23
C GLN A 258 -9.53 16.10 4.82
N LYS A 259 -10.58 16.11 4.00
CA LYS A 259 -11.91 15.67 4.44
C LYS A 259 -11.92 14.19 4.82
N ALA A 260 -11.20 13.34 4.09
CA ALA A 260 -11.02 11.94 4.47
C ALA A 260 -10.28 11.81 5.82
N ILE A 261 -9.25 12.63 6.05
CA ILE A 261 -8.50 12.68 7.32
C ILE A 261 -9.39 13.11 8.49
N ASP A 262 -10.21 14.13 8.28
CA ASP A 262 -11.08 14.71 9.31
C ASP A 262 -12.24 13.76 9.69
N ARG A 263 -12.69 12.94 8.73
CA ARG A 263 -13.77 11.97 8.93
C ARG A 263 -13.28 10.61 9.43
N LEU A 264 -11.98 10.46 9.70
CA LEU A 264 -11.48 9.23 10.31
C LEU A 264 -12.13 8.98 11.67
N PRO A 265 -12.51 7.72 11.96
CA PRO A 265 -12.93 7.34 13.31
C PRO A 265 -11.86 7.66 14.37
N GLU A 266 -12.29 7.94 15.59
CA GLU A 266 -11.39 8.34 16.70
C GLU A 266 -10.34 7.27 17.04
N ASP A 267 -10.68 5.99 16.82
CA ASP A 267 -9.79 4.87 17.09
C ASP A 267 -8.89 4.48 15.91
N ALA A 268 -8.91 5.26 14.82
CA ALA A 268 -8.11 4.99 13.63
C ALA A 268 -6.61 5.12 13.88
N ASP A 269 -5.86 4.19 13.29
CA ASP A 269 -4.40 4.18 13.30
C ASP A 269 -3.84 4.57 11.93
N LEU A 270 -4.40 4.01 10.86
CA LEU A 270 -3.89 4.14 9.51
C LEU A 270 -5.02 4.44 8.52
N LEU A 271 -4.79 5.37 7.60
CA LEU A 271 -5.66 5.62 6.45
C LEU A 271 -4.85 5.52 5.16
N LEU A 272 -5.28 4.66 4.25
CA LEU A 272 -4.66 4.43 2.95
C LEU A 272 -5.34 5.31 1.90
N PHE A 273 -4.55 5.91 1.01
CA PHE A 273 -5.04 6.65 -0.16
C PHE A 273 -4.70 5.98 -1.50
N SER A 274 -4.01 4.84 -1.45
CA SER A 274 -3.68 3.98 -2.59
C SER A 274 -4.53 2.71 -2.58
N PHE A 275 -4.44 1.92 -3.65
CA PHE A 275 -5.07 0.60 -3.88
C PHE A 275 -6.44 0.62 -4.55
N GLY A 276 -6.84 1.76 -5.10
CA GLY A 276 -7.91 1.93 -6.08
C GLY A 276 -9.21 1.25 -5.69
N ASN A 277 -9.64 0.29 -6.51
CA ASN A 277 -10.90 -0.44 -6.36
C ASN A 277 -10.84 -1.63 -5.39
N THR A 278 -9.82 -1.71 -4.53
CA THR A 278 -9.69 -2.79 -3.54
C THR A 278 -10.55 -2.45 -2.32
N PRO A 279 -11.72 -3.08 -2.13
CA PRO A 279 -12.52 -2.84 -0.94
C PRO A 279 -11.83 -3.55 0.22
N GLY A 280 -11.26 -2.78 1.14
CA GLY A 280 -10.51 -3.31 2.28
C GLY A 280 -11.36 -4.15 3.25
N GLY A 281 -12.69 -3.97 3.21
CA GLY A 281 -13.61 -4.42 4.24
C GLY A 281 -14.97 -3.76 4.13
N ASP A 282 -15.58 -3.45 5.27
CA ASP A 282 -16.93 -2.87 5.33
C ASP A 282 -16.90 -1.36 5.08
N LEU A 283 -17.95 -0.83 4.43
CA LEU A 283 -18.12 0.62 4.25
C LEU A 283 -18.43 1.27 5.60
N VAL A 284 -17.67 2.31 5.94
CA VAL A 284 -17.78 3.02 7.24
C VAL A 284 -18.41 4.39 7.07
N ASP A 285 -18.06 5.11 6.01
CA ASP A 285 -18.62 6.42 5.67
C ASP A 285 -18.58 6.65 4.16
N GLN A 286 -19.40 7.58 3.66
CA GLN A 286 -19.40 8.00 2.26
C GLN A 286 -19.85 9.46 2.11
N TRP A 287 -19.30 10.16 1.12
CA TRP A 287 -19.72 11.53 0.81
C TRP A 287 -19.56 11.89 -0.65
N LYS A 288 -20.32 12.91 -1.08
CA LYS A 288 -20.12 13.57 -2.37
C LYS A 288 -18.90 14.49 -2.28
N GLY A 289 -17.96 14.31 -3.20
CA GLY A 289 -16.72 15.07 -3.32
C GLY A 289 -16.41 15.44 -4.76
N HIS A 290 -15.17 15.86 -5.01
CA HIS A 290 -14.69 16.26 -6.33
C HIS A 290 -13.33 15.65 -6.65
N GLY A 291 -13.13 15.29 -7.92
CA GLY A 291 -11.82 14.96 -8.46
C GLY A 291 -10.89 16.17 -8.45
N ASP A 292 -9.59 15.94 -8.69
CA ASP A 292 -8.59 17.02 -8.80
C ASP A 292 -8.89 18.01 -9.94
N ASP A 293 -9.70 17.60 -10.92
CA ASP A 293 -10.22 18.41 -12.02
C ASP A 293 -11.58 19.09 -11.72
N GLY A 294 -12.13 18.87 -10.53
CA GLY A 294 -13.43 19.36 -10.09
C GLY A 294 -14.63 18.52 -10.54
N THR A 295 -14.42 17.39 -11.21
CA THR A 295 -15.51 16.48 -11.58
C THR A 295 -16.16 15.90 -10.32
N PRO A 296 -17.50 15.90 -10.17
CA PRO A 296 -18.15 15.28 -9.03
C PRO A 296 -17.83 13.78 -8.92
N VAL A 297 -17.48 13.32 -7.72
CA VAL A 297 -17.20 11.90 -7.42
C VAL A 297 -17.86 11.49 -6.12
N ASP A 298 -18.10 10.19 -5.98
CA ASP A 298 -18.43 9.57 -4.70
C ASP A 298 -17.14 9.12 -4.02
N VAL A 299 -16.95 9.53 -2.76
CA VAL A 299 -15.83 9.09 -1.93
C VAL A 299 -16.35 8.13 -0.87
N HIS A 300 -15.65 7.02 -0.72
CA HIS A 300 -15.97 5.93 0.18
C HIS A 300 -14.82 5.76 1.17
N LEU A 301 -15.17 5.58 2.45
CA LEU A 301 -14.23 5.21 3.49
C LEU A 301 -14.54 3.78 3.94
N TYR A 302 -13.64 2.85 3.62
CA TYR A 302 -13.75 1.46 4.00
C TYR A 302 -12.86 1.16 5.21
N LYS A 303 -13.31 0.23 6.06
CA LYS A 303 -12.42 -0.42 7.01
C LYS A 303 -11.48 -1.37 6.25
N TRP A 304 -10.20 -1.38 6.58
CA TRP A 304 -9.22 -2.31 6.03
C TRP A 304 -8.98 -3.46 7.01
N ASN A 305 -9.88 -4.46 6.99
CA ASN A 305 -9.87 -5.60 7.90
C ASN A 305 -9.99 -6.96 7.18
N LYS A 306 -9.96 -6.98 5.85
CA LYS A 306 -9.91 -8.19 5.04
C LYS A 306 -8.55 -8.26 4.36
N TRP A 307 -8.02 -9.47 4.25
CA TRP A 307 -6.78 -9.67 3.54
C TRP A 307 -6.97 -9.38 2.05
N ASN A 308 -6.06 -8.56 1.50
CA ASN A 308 -6.01 -8.19 0.10
C ASN A 308 -4.56 -8.23 -0.35
N ALA A 309 -4.25 -8.96 -1.43
CA ALA A 309 -2.88 -9.10 -1.96
C ALA A 309 -2.38 -7.80 -2.63
N VAL A 310 -2.07 -6.80 -1.80
CA VAL A 310 -1.50 -5.51 -2.18
C VAL A 310 -0.09 -5.36 -1.61
N ALA A 311 0.73 -4.56 -2.29
CA ALA A 311 2.10 -4.24 -1.90
C ALA A 311 2.38 -2.77 -2.21
N GLY A 312 3.36 -2.19 -1.52
CA GLY A 312 3.68 -0.76 -1.52
C GLY A 312 3.05 -0.01 -0.34
N LEU A 313 3.76 0.94 0.24
CA LEU A 313 3.26 1.83 1.31
C LEU A 313 3.33 3.28 0.83
N GLN A 314 2.75 3.50 -0.35
CA GLN A 314 3.00 4.65 -1.22
C GLN A 314 2.40 5.97 -0.70
N SER A 315 1.16 5.95 -0.22
CA SER A 315 0.42 7.14 0.20
C SER A 315 -0.57 6.80 1.30
N TYR A 316 -0.31 7.32 2.50
CA TYR A 316 -1.06 6.95 3.70
C TYR A 316 -0.93 7.98 4.80
N VAL A 317 -1.92 8.03 5.68
CA VAL A 317 -1.94 8.88 6.87
C VAL A 317 -1.80 8.00 8.09
N ILE A 318 -0.93 8.38 9.01
CA ILE A 318 -0.79 7.73 10.31
C ILE A 318 -1.27 8.65 11.43
N THR A 319 -1.74 8.05 12.51
CA THR A 319 -2.04 8.76 13.77
C THR A 319 -0.93 8.59 14.80
N ASP A 320 -0.97 9.34 15.90
CA ASP A 320 -0.06 9.12 17.03
C ASP A 320 -0.24 7.71 17.65
N ASN A 321 -1.48 7.20 17.68
CA ASN A 321 -1.79 5.84 18.11
C ASN A 321 -1.11 4.77 17.25
N PHE A 322 -1.02 5.00 15.93
CA PHE A 322 -0.28 4.12 15.03
C PHE A 322 1.17 3.98 15.46
N VAL A 323 1.89 5.10 15.64
CA VAL A 323 3.32 5.05 15.96
C VAL A 323 3.54 4.31 17.27
N ARG A 324 2.70 4.58 18.28
CA ARG A 324 2.76 3.89 19.57
C ARG A 324 2.55 2.38 19.41
N LYS A 325 1.49 1.96 18.73
CA LYS A 325 1.16 0.52 18.57
C LYS A 325 2.20 -0.23 17.74
N VAL A 326 2.73 0.40 16.69
CA VAL A 326 3.75 -0.19 15.82
C VAL A 326 5.07 -0.33 16.55
N GLN A 327 5.56 0.73 17.19
CA GLN A 327 6.82 0.66 17.97
C GLN A 327 6.72 -0.35 19.11
N GLU A 328 5.59 -0.38 19.83
CA GLU A 328 5.33 -1.37 20.85
C GLU A 328 5.43 -2.79 20.28
N TYR A 329 4.70 -3.10 19.21
CA TYR A 329 4.76 -4.45 18.62
C TYR A 329 6.20 -4.82 18.17
N ILE A 330 6.88 -3.90 17.49
CA ILE A 330 8.26 -4.14 17.01
C ILE A 330 9.19 -4.44 18.19
N SER A 331 9.02 -3.79 19.33
CA SER A 331 9.84 -4.03 20.51
C SER A 331 9.70 -5.44 21.12
N HIS A 332 8.60 -6.15 20.83
CA HIS A 332 8.36 -7.53 21.24
C HIS A 332 8.79 -8.57 20.20
N LYS A 333 8.58 -8.28 18.91
CA LYS A 333 8.66 -9.30 17.83
C LYS A 333 9.48 -8.91 16.62
N GLY A 334 10.04 -7.71 16.61
CA GLY A 334 10.68 -7.13 15.44
C GLY A 334 9.69 -6.69 14.37
N ALA A 335 10.23 -6.37 13.21
CA ALA A 335 9.49 -5.96 12.03
C ALA A 335 9.53 -7.07 10.98
N ASP A 336 8.96 -6.77 9.82
CA ASP A 336 9.02 -7.61 8.63
C ASP A 336 9.05 -6.69 7.39
N MET A 337 8.95 -7.24 6.17
CA MET A 337 8.81 -6.44 4.95
C MET A 337 7.64 -5.44 5.10
N ILE A 338 7.99 -4.15 5.23
CA ILE A 338 7.17 -3.15 5.95
C ILE A 338 5.77 -2.97 5.39
N ASP A 339 5.63 -2.96 4.07
CA ASP A 339 4.38 -2.77 3.36
C ASP A 339 3.42 -3.94 3.60
N ALA A 340 3.82 -5.15 3.21
CA ALA A 340 2.95 -6.31 3.29
C ALA A 340 2.71 -6.75 4.74
N TRP A 341 3.68 -6.55 5.63
CA TRP A 341 3.52 -6.77 7.06
C TRP A 341 2.50 -5.82 7.69
N LEU A 342 2.58 -4.53 7.38
CA LEU A 342 1.65 -3.55 7.93
C LEU A 342 0.23 -3.82 7.43
N LEU A 343 0.06 -3.93 6.10
CA LEU A 343 -1.24 -4.04 5.46
C LEU A 343 -1.89 -5.41 5.63
N GLY A 344 -1.10 -6.48 5.55
CA GLY A 344 -1.60 -7.86 5.58
C GLY A 344 -1.63 -8.47 6.98
N LYS A 345 -0.75 -8.03 7.88
CA LYS A 345 -0.68 -8.60 9.23
C LYS A 345 -1.16 -7.60 10.27
N MET A 346 -0.61 -6.39 10.35
CA MET A 346 -0.98 -5.48 11.43
C MET A 346 -2.42 -4.94 11.34
N CYS A 347 -2.92 -4.69 10.12
CA CYS A 347 -4.28 -4.20 9.89
C CYS A 347 -5.36 -5.28 9.89
N VAL A 348 -5.01 -6.52 9.57
CA VAL A 348 -5.98 -7.61 9.36
C VAL A 348 -5.92 -8.63 10.49
N VAL A 349 -4.72 -8.92 10.99
CA VAL A 349 -4.46 -10.00 11.94
C VAL A 349 -4.23 -9.45 13.35
N GLY A 350 -4.78 -10.14 14.34
CA GLY A 350 -4.53 -9.83 15.75
C GLY A 350 -3.26 -10.48 16.29
N LYS A 351 -2.99 -10.27 17.58
CA LYS A 351 -1.92 -10.96 18.31
C LYS A 351 -2.45 -11.79 19.48
N ASP A 352 -1.70 -12.80 19.89
CA ASP A 352 -1.94 -13.51 21.15
C ASP A 352 -1.31 -12.79 22.36
N LYS A 353 -1.40 -13.41 23.53
CA LYS A 353 -0.85 -12.89 24.79
C LYS A 353 0.69 -12.81 24.78
N ASP A 354 1.32 -13.66 23.97
CA ASP A 354 2.76 -13.77 23.80
C ASP A 354 3.24 -12.97 22.59
N TRP A 355 2.40 -12.06 22.08
CA TRP A 355 2.63 -11.15 20.95
C TRP A 355 2.77 -11.83 19.58
N ASN A 356 2.50 -13.13 19.44
CA ASN A 356 2.53 -13.77 18.13
C ASN A 356 1.27 -13.41 17.32
N MET A 357 1.44 -13.15 16.02
CA MET A 357 0.32 -12.88 15.12
C MET A 357 -0.57 -14.11 14.95
N ARG A 358 -1.88 -13.94 15.16
CA ARG A 358 -2.91 -15.00 15.10
C ARG A 358 -3.49 -15.14 13.69
N GLY A 359 -2.86 -15.92 12.82
CA GLY A 359 -3.41 -16.15 11.46
C GLY A 359 -2.43 -16.69 10.43
N LEU A 360 -1.29 -17.23 10.87
CA LEU A 360 -0.25 -17.80 10.01
C LEU A 360 -0.27 -19.34 10.04
N GLY A 361 -1.49 -19.91 10.02
CA GLY A 361 -1.73 -21.33 9.74
C GLY A 361 -2.58 -21.43 8.48
N GLU A 362 -2.13 -22.24 7.51
CA GLU A 362 -2.80 -22.47 6.24
C GLU A 362 -4.33 -22.59 6.43
N THR A 363 -5.08 -21.76 5.72
CA THR A 363 -6.56 -21.72 5.59
C THR A 363 -7.39 -20.88 6.58
N GLN A 364 -6.86 -20.33 7.68
CA GLN A 364 -7.67 -19.49 8.58
C GLN A 364 -6.98 -18.16 8.93
N PHE A 365 -7.33 -17.12 8.15
CA PHE A 365 -6.76 -15.78 8.31
C PHE A 365 -7.17 -15.07 9.63
N MET A 366 -8.16 -15.57 10.37
CA MET A 366 -8.45 -15.10 11.74
C MET A 366 -9.16 -16.21 12.53
N PRO A 367 -8.67 -16.62 13.71
CA PRO A 367 -9.54 -17.24 14.69
C PRO A 367 -10.67 -16.26 15.05
N PRO A 368 -11.93 -16.70 15.12
CA PRO A 368 -13.04 -15.85 15.56
C PRO A 368 -12.71 -15.14 16.88
N GLY A 369 -12.86 -13.81 16.91
CA GLY A 369 -12.68 -12.99 18.12
C GLY A 369 -11.31 -12.34 18.32
N SER A 370 -10.33 -12.56 17.43
CA SER A 370 -9.09 -11.76 17.43
C SER A 370 -9.33 -10.37 16.79
N LYS A 371 -8.85 -9.30 17.43
CA LYS A 371 -8.92 -7.93 16.88
C LYS A 371 -7.58 -7.57 16.24
N PRO A 372 -7.56 -6.84 15.10
CA PRO A 372 -6.31 -6.42 14.49
C PRO A 372 -5.52 -5.52 15.43
N ILE A 373 -4.20 -5.49 15.25
CA ILE A 373 -3.31 -4.63 16.04
C ILE A 373 -3.59 -3.16 15.70
N LEU A 374 -3.80 -2.87 14.42
CA LEU A 374 -4.11 -1.54 13.90
C LEU A 374 -5.53 -1.48 13.35
N ASN A 375 -6.24 -0.40 13.66
CA ASN A 375 -7.48 0.00 13.03
C ASN A 375 -7.15 0.77 11.74
N CYS A 376 -7.17 0.05 10.63
CA CYS A 376 -6.82 0.59 9.33
C CYS A 376 -8.06 0.90 8.49
N TYR A 377 -7.95 1.92 7.64
CA TYR A 377 -9.00 2.41 6.76
C TYR A 377 -8.44 2.70 5.38
N HIS A 378 -9.31 2.74 4.37
CA HIS A 378 -8.96 3.06 2.98
C HIS A 378 -10.00 4.02 2.43
N ALA A 379 -9.56 5.20 1.98
CA ALA A 379 -10.41 6.18 1.32
C ALA A 379 -10.19 6.12 -0.19
N THR A 380 -11.28 6.00 -0.94
CA THR A 380 -11.23 5.76 -2.39
C THR A 380 -12.48 6.31 -3.08
N THR A 381 -12.36 6.64 -4.37
CA THR A 381 -13.51 7.03 -5.20
C THR A 381 -14.21 5.84 -5.87
N TRP A 382 -13.70 4.64 -5.62
CA TRP A 382 -14.20 3.39 -6.18
C TRP A 382 -15.20 2.75 -5.20
N SER A 383 -16.34 2.30 -5.72
CA SER A 383 -17.40 1.62 -4.93
C SER A 383 -17.15 0.13 -4.83
#